data_AF-A0ABD0RP79-F1
#
_entry.id   AF-A0ABD0RP79-F1
#
_cell.length_a   1.000
_cell.length_b   1.000
_cell.length_c   1.000
_cell.angle_alpha   90.00
_cell.angle_beta   90.00
_cell.angle_gamma   90.00
#
_symmetry.space_group_name_H-M   'P 1'
#
loop_
_entity.id
_entity.type
_entity.pdbx_description
1 polymer ?
#
loop_
_entity_poly.entity_id
_entity_poly.type
_entity_poly.pdbx_seq_one_letter_code
_entity_poly.pdbx_strand_id
1 'polypeptide(L)' 'LIMGLGTQGAEKKSAASIACFLAANGADLTIRNKKGQSPLDLCPDPSLCKALAKCHKEKT' A
#
# COMPACT_ATOMS: atom_id res chain seq x y z
N LEU A 1 7.50 -35.98 4.83
CA LEU A 1 6.90 -35.40 3.60
C LEU A 1 5.57 -34.74 4.00
N ILE A 2 5.20 -33.48 3.81
CA ILE A 2 5.77 -32.28 3.14
C ILE A 2 4.96 -31.05 3.66
N MET A 3 5.60 -29.86 3.68
CA MET A 3 5.03 -28.49 3.61
C MET A 3 4.11 -28.04 4.78
N GLY A 4 4.48 -27.09 5.64
CA GLY A 4 5.11 -25.82 5.28
C GLY A 4 4.15 -24.92 4.49
N LEU A 5 2.88 -24.80 4.90
CA LEU A 5 1.97 -23.83 4.29
C LEU A 5 2.19 -22.46 4.94
N GLY A 6 3.02 -21.66 4.26
CA GLY A 6 3.39 -20.32 4.67
C GLY A 6 2.19 -19.39 4.84
N THR A 7 2.21 -18.65 5.95
CA THR A 7 1.70 -17.29 6.02
C THR A 7 2.30 -16.50 4.85
N GLN A 8 1.56 -16.33 3.76
CA GLN A 8 1.95 -15.52 2.60
C GLN A 8 0.82 -14.56 2.16
N GLY A 9 -0.24 -14.42 2.98
CA GLY A 9 -1.45 -13.65 2.64
C GLY A 9 -1.85 -12.55 3.63
N ALA A 10 -1.28 -12.51 4.83
CA ALA A 10 -1.70 -11.56 5.87
C ALA A 10 -1.04 -10.18 5.73
N GLU A 11 0.21 -10.14 5.26
CA GLU A 11 0.99 -8.89 5.15
C GLU A 11 0.44 -7.93 4.09
N LYS A 12 -0.03 -8.44 2.94
CA LYS A 12 -0.51 -7.61 1.82
C LYS A 12 -1.81 -6.88 2.15
N LYS A 13 -2.71 -7.53 2.89
CA LYS A 13 -3.97 -6.92 3.36
C LYS A 13 -3.72 -5.94 4.51
N SER A 14 -2.76 -6.24 5.38
CA SER A 14 -2.39 -5.35 6.48
C SER A 14 -1.73 -4.06 5.96
N ALA A 15 -0.78 -4.16 5.03
CA ALA A 15 -0.12 -3.01 4.42
C ALA A 15 -1.10 -2.08 3.68
N ALA A 16 -2.07 -2.64 2.94
CA ALA A 16 -3.15 -1.86 2.31
C ALA A 16 -3.99 -1.10 3.31
N SER A 17 -4.35 -1.77 4.41
CA SER A 17 -5.21 -1.19 5.44
C SER A 17 -4.49 -0.08 6.19
N ILE A 18 -3.22 -0.29 6.54
CA ILE A 18 -2.36 0.72 7.18
C ILE A 18 -2.21 1.92 6.24
N ALA A 19 -1.85 1.70 4.99
CA ALA A 19 -1.60 2.78 4.05
C ALA A 19 -2.88 3.56 3.69
N CYS A 20 -4.03 2.89 3.56
CA CYS A 20 -5.33 3.55 3.40
C CYS A 20 -5.75 4.30 4.68
N PHE A 21 -5.40 3.79 5.87
CA PHE A 21 -5.61 4.51 7.15
C PHE A 21 -4.76 5.78 7.25
N LEU A 22 -3.46 5.74 6.91
CA LEU A 22 -2.63 6.93 6.90
C LEU A 22 -3.16 7.97 5.91
N ALA A 23 -3.48 7.54 4.68
CA ALA A 23 -4.08 8.42 3.67
C ALA A 23 -5.40 9.03 4.15
N ALA A 24 -6.22 8.24 4.84
CA ALA A 24 -7.48 8.69 5.43
C ALA A 24 -7.31 9.74 6.55
N ASN A 25 -6.15 9.80 7.19
CA ASN A 25 -5.78 10.77 8.23
C ASN A 25 -5.01 11.98 7.67
N GLY A 26 -4.95 12.15 6.35
CA GLY A 26 -4.27 13.27 5.70
C GLY A 26 -2.82 13.02 5.34
N ALA A 27 -2.37 11.76 5.31
CA ALA A 27 -1.06 11.45 4.73
C ALA A 27 -1.07 11.73 3.22
N ASP A 28 -0.15 12.59 2.80
CA ASP A 28 -0.03 12.99 1.41
C ASP A 28 0.72 11.91 0.62
N LEU A 29 -0.02 11.13 -0.15
CA LEU A 29 0.53 10.07 -1.02
C LEU A 29 1.22 10.63 -2.26
N THR A 30 1.20 11.96 -2.47
CA THR A 30 1.85 12.63 -3.60
C THR A 30 3.26 13.12 -3.26
N ILE A 31 3.63 13.12 -1.98
CA ILE A 31 4.97 13.50 -1.51
C ILE A 31 6.02 12.60 -2.15
N ARG A 32 7.09 13.21 -2.68
CA ARG A 32 8.22 12.48 -3.26
C ARG A 32 9.43 12.56 -2.36
N ASN A 33 10.14 11.44 -2.23
CA ASN A 33 11.43 11.42 -1.53
C ASN A 33 12.53 12.11 -2.36
N LYS A 34 13.78 12.17 -1.84
CA LYS A 34 14.95 12.74 -2.55
C LYS A 34 15.25 12.08 -3.91
N LYS A 35 14.73 10.87 -4.15
CA LYS A 35 14.83 10.14 -5.44
C LYS A 35 13.66 10.45 -6.38
N GLY A 36 12.74 11.32 -6.00
CA GLY A 36 11.54 11.62 -6.79
C GLY A 36 10.45 10.55 -6.72
N GLN A 37 10.53 9.59 -5.80
CA GLN A 37 9.58 8.48 -5.70
C GLN A 37 8.48 8.81 -4.69
N SER A 38 7.23 8.59 -5.07
CA SER A 38 6.08 8.71 -4.18
C SER A 38 5.83 7.42 -3.36
N PRO A 39 5.05 7.46 -2.27
CA PRO A 39 4.60 6.26 -1.54
C PRO A 39 3.95 5.20 -2.46
N LEU A 40 3.33 5.63 -3.55
CA LEU A 40 2.74 4.73 -4.56
C LEU A 40 3.81 4.05 -5.43
N ASP A 41 4.92 4.73 -5.73
CA ASP A 41 6.05 4.18 -6.49
C ASP A 41 6.91 3.21 -5.67
N LEU A 42 7.01 3.45 -4.36
CA LEU A 42 7.74 2.58 -3.43
C LEU A 42 6.97 1.31 -3.06
N CYS A 43 5.71 1.22 -3.47
CA CYS A 43 4.86 0.11 -3.16
C CYS A 43 5.31 -1.15 -3.94
N PRO A 44 5.75 -2.22 -3.27
CA PRO A 44 6.30 -3.40 -3.95
C PRO A 44 5.22 -4.25 -4.65
N ASP A 45 3.95 -4.09 -4.27
CA ASP A 45 2.82 -4.82 -4.82
C ASP A 45 2.02 -3.93 -5.80
N PRO A 46 1.95 -4.26 -7.10
CA PRO A 46 1.17 -3.48 -8.06
C PRO A 46 -0.34 -3.51 -7.75
N SER A 47 -0.83 -4.59 -7.15
CA SER A 47 -2.22 -4.70 -6.65
C SER A 47 -2.48 -3.75 -5.48
N LEU A 48 -1.48 -3.59 -4.59
CA LEU A 48 -1.54 -2.69 -3.45
C LEU A 48 -1.51 -1.22 -3.90
N CYS A 49 -0.64 -0.88 -4.85
CA CYS A 49 -0.58 0.44 -5.48
C CYS A 49 -1.95 0.84 -6.09
N LYS A 50 -2.58 -0.07 -6.87
CA LYS A 50 -3.93 0.16 -7.42
C LYS A 50 -4.99 0.34 -6.34
N ALA A 51 -4.95 -0.48 -5.28
CA ALA A 51 -5.90 -0.38 -4.18
C ALA A 51 -5.75 0.95 -3.43
N LEU A 52 -4.51 1.39 -3.17
CA LEU A 52 -4.21 2.67 -2.54
C LEU A 52 -4.69 3.85 -3.39
N ALA A 53 -4.37 3.84 -4.69
CA ALA A 53 -4.81 4.89 -5.62
C ALA A 53 -6.34 4.98 -5.70
N LYS A 54 -7.03 3.83 -5.64
CA LYS A 54 -8.49 3.78 -5.58
C LYS A 54 -9.04 4.32 -4.25
N CYS A 55 -8.47 3.90 -3.12
CA CYS A 55 -8.79 4.39 -1.76
C CYS A 55 -8.68 5.92 -1.67
N HIS A 56 -7.58 6.48 -2.21
CA HIS A 56 -7.32 7.92 -2.18
C HIS A 56 -8.33 8.71 -3.04
N LYS A 57 -8.67 8.17 -4.21
CA LYS A 57 -9.59 8.81 -5.17
C LYS A 57 -11.06 8.77 -4.75
N GLU A 58 -11.46 7.82 -3.90
CA GLU A 58 -12.83 7.73 -3.36
C GLU A 58 -13.11 8.77 -2.25
N LYS A 59 -12.06 9.45 -1.75
CA LYS A 59 -12.14 10.41 -0.63
C LYS A 59 -11.88 11.86 -1.04
N THR A 60 -11.92 12.17 -2.34
CA THR A 60 -12.00 13.52 -2.93
C THR A 60 -13.36 13.68 -3.58
#